data_AF-A0A852LM70-F1
#
_entry.id   AF-A0A852LM70-F1
#
_cell.length_a   1.000
_cell.length_b   1.000
_cell.length_c   1.000
_cell.angle_alpha   90.00
_cell.angle_beta   90.00
_cell.angle_gamma   90.00
#
_symmetry.space_group_name_H-M   'P 1'
#
loop_
_entity.id
_entity.type
_entity.pdbx_description
1 polymer ?
#
loop_
_entity_poly.entity_id
_entity_poly.type
_entity_poly.pdbx_seq_one_letter_code
_entity_poly.pdbx_strand_id
1 'polypeptide(L)'
;AAAADPRVRTLAARVRASGERDAPRLLLELTGILNSASLGCEESKKIRQDIYSYELTQYCLLALRQDPSQMYGGWATAAQLAEILSHCCVGLEVKEDPEEFYTKFLPSAIDNLLALGRRLQARFIQAIKDEEKDDFLRWFRLVTDAICWLFGGHVQLAACVLQNDHFLQLLMTDDVETAVIMMSVLHNILKVDSSVLLQVDEKTLHSVLEKLIHRLSSTTNPVVGSAAMKPLLLVAKFHKQLVQPLTARYKGLEELLSKQWAGKGFDRDLGQLLDLLCSKQPNGKGEMQREHQAACIIQAMWRGFQTRKRLRKLLRAVIILQRSFR
;
A
#
# COMPACT_ATOMS: atom_id res chain seq x y z
N ALA A 1 -0.79 15.93 39.38
CA ALA A 1 -1.24 15.57 38.02
C ALA A 1 -1.32 16.85 37.20
N ALA A 2 -0.69 16.91 36.02
CA ALA A 2 -0.86 18.06 35.14
C ALA A 2 -2.33 18.13 34.70
N ALA A 3 -2.95 19.31 34.75
CA ALA A 3 -4.35 19.48 34.36
C ALA A 3 -4.56 19.04 32.91
N ALA A 4 -5.61 18.25 32.65
CA ALA A 4 -5.99 17.82 31.30
C ALA A 4 -6.25 19.03 30.39
N ASP A 5 -5.98 18.89 29.08
CA ASP A 5 -6.24 19.95 28.10
C ASP A 5 -7.73 20.37 28.17
N PRO A 6 -8.01 21.66 28.41
CA PRO A 6 -9.38 22.14 28.61
C PRO A 6 -10.25 21.95 27.37
N ARG A 7 -9.66 21.94 26.16
CA ARG A 7 -10.38 21.71 24.90
C ARG A 7 -10.85 20.27 24.81
N VAL A 8 -9.99 19.30 25.13
CA VAL A 8 -10.34 17.87 25.15
C VAL A 8 -11.44 17.60 26.17
N ARG A 9 -11.32 18.13 27.39
CA ARG A 9 -12.34 17.97 28.44
C ARG A 9 -13.69 18.56 28.04
N THR A 10 -13.68 19.75 27.43
CA THR A 10 -14.91 20.43 26.98
C THR A 10 -15.57 19.63 25.85
N LEU A 11 -14.77 19.12 24.91
CA LEU A 11 -15.26 18.28 23.84
C LEU A 11 -15.86 16.97 24.36
N ALA A 12 -15.18 16.30 25.29
CA ALA A 12 -15.69 15.08 25.93
C ALA A 12 -17.04 15.29 26.61
N ALA A 13 -17.22 16.40 27.35
CA ALA A 13 -18.50 16.73 27.96
C ALA A 13 -19.62 16.92 26.91
N ARG A 14 -19.31 17.59 25.79
CA ARG A 14 -20.27 17.81 24.69
C ARG A 14 -20.63 16.51 23.97
N VAL A 15 -19.65 15.65 23.68
CA VAL A 15 -19.88 14.34 23.04
C VAL A 15 -20.77 13.47 23.94
N ARG A 16 -20.48 13.41 25.24
CA ARG A 16 -21.25 12.62 26.21
C ARG A 16 -22.70 13.11 26.38
N ALA A 17 -22.92 14.42 26.22
CA ALA A 17 -24.26 15.03 26.26
C ALA A 17 -25.00 14.97 24.91
N SER A 18 -24.30 14.67 23.81
CA SER A 18 -24.88 14.62 22.47
C SER A 18 -25.48 13.25 22.16
N GLY A 19 -26.51 13.21 21.31
CA GLY A 19 -27.05 11.95 20.77
C GLY A 19 -26.12 11.34 19.72
N GLU A 20 -26.33 10.06 19.42
CA GLU A 20 -25.50 9.28 18.49
C GLU A 20 -25.33 9.92 17.09
N ARG A 21 -26.30 10.72 16.64
CA ARG A 21 -26.24 11.40 15.33
C ARG A 21 -25.32 12.61 15.29
N ASP A 22 -25.16 13.31 16.42
CA ASP A 22 -24.39 14.56 16.49
C ASP A 22 -22.96 14.34 17.01
N ALA A 23 -22.74 13.25 17.75
CA ALA A 23 -21.42 12.89 18.28
C ALA A 23 -20.33 12.82 17.18
N PRO A 24 -20.54 12.21 16.00
CA PRO A 24 -19.54 12.17 14.93
C PRO A 24 -19.07 13.55 14.47
N ARG A 25 -20.00 14.52 14.38
CA ARG A 25 -19.69 15.89 13.99
C ARG A 25 -18.81 16.58 15.03
N LEU A 26 -19.12 16.40 16.32
CA LEU A 26 -18.32 16.96 17.40
C LEU A 26 -16.90 16.38 17.41
N LEU A 27 -16.76 15.08 17.17
CA LEU A 27 -15.45 14.42 17.12
C LEU A 27 -14.53 14.98 16.03
N LEU A 28 -15.05 15.59 14.97
CA LEU A 28 -14.22 16.27 13.96
C LEU A 28 -13.42 17.46 14.52
N GLU A 29 -13.85 18.05 15.64
CA GLU A 29 -13.10 19.11 16.32
C GLU A 29 -11.75 18.61 16.87
N LEU A 30 -11.58 17.28 17.04
CA LEU A 30 -10.31 16.68 17.44
C LEU A 30 -9.18 16.98 16.45
N THR A 31 -9.47 17.14 15.15
CA THR A 31 -8.45 17.47 14.15
C THR A 31 -7.74 18.78 14.51
N GLY A 32 -8.49 19.80 14.91
CA GLY A 32 -7.92 21.09 15.32
C GLY A 32 -7.08 20.99 16.60
N ILE A 33 -7.49 20.13 17.53
CA ILE A 33 -6.76 19.89 18.78
C ILE A 33 -5.46 19.13 18.49
N LEU A 34 -5.52 18.06 17.70
CA LEU A 34 -4.35 17.25 17.34
C LEU A 34 -3.31 18.06 16.55
N ASN A 35 -3.74 18.96 15.67
CA ASN A 35 -2.87 19.80 14.86
C ASN A 35 -2.26 20.99 15.62
N SER A 36 -2.71 21.26 16.85
CA SER A 36 -2.15 22.35 17.65
C SER A 36 -0.77 22.06 18.21
N ALA A 37 -0.32 20.80 18.20
CA ALA A 37 0.99 20.38 18.69
C ALA A 37 1.67 19.46 17.67
N SER A 38 2.98 19.62 17.45
CA SER A 38 3.74 18.75 16.54
C SER A 38 3.83 17.33 17.08
N LEU A 39 3.80 16.34 16.19
CA LEU A 39 3.88 14.93 16.57
C LEU A 39 5.17 14.65 17.36
N GLY A 40 5.04 13.99 18.51
CA GLY A 40 6.16 13.54 19.34
C GLY A 40 6.60 14.54 20.42
N CYS A 41 6.07 15.77 20.43
CA CYS A 41 6.30 16.68 21.55
C CYS A 41 5.49 16.25 22.79
N GLU A 42 5.94 16.64 23.98
CA GLU A 42 5.27 16.29 25.24
C GLU A 42 3.82 16.77 25.30
N GLU A 43 3.53 17.93 24.69
CA GLU A 43 2.16 18.44 24.56
C GLU A 43 1.28 17.53 23.69
N SER A 44 1.80 17.08 22.55
CA SER A 44 1.12 16.14 21.64
C SER A 44 0.84 14.79 22.31
N LYS A 45 1.80 14.27 23.09
CA LYS A 45 1.63 13.04 23.87
C LYS A 45 0.55 13.21 24.94
N LYS A 46 0.59 14.33 25.67
CA LYS A 46 -0.40 14.65 26.69
C LYS A 46 -1.81 14.79 26.12
N ILE A 47 -1.97 15.50 25.00
CA ILE A 47 -3.25 15.63 24.31
C ILE A 47 -3.82 14.27 23.93
N ARG A 48 -3.01 13.35 23.38
CA ARG A 48 -3.45 11.99 23.03
C ARG A 48 -3.84 11.19 24.27
N GLN A 49 -3.06 11.30 25.34
CA GLN A 49 -3.38 10.66 26.61
C GLN A 49 -4.71 11.16 27.15
N ASP A 50 -4.96 12.47 27.11
CA ASP A 50 -6.22 13.06 27.54
C ASP A 50 -7.38 12.54 26.66
N ILE A 51 -7.23 12.57 25.32
CA ILE A 51 -8.26 12.06 24.38
C ILE A 51 -8.60 10.59 24.68
N TYR A 52 -7.59 9.75 24.93
CA TYR A 52 -7.78 8.35 25.31
C TYR A 52 -8.48 8.20 26.67
N SER A 53 -8.04 8.93 27.69
CA SER A 53 -8.62 8.87 29.04
C SER A 53 -10.08 9.34 29.11
N TYR A 54 -10.50 10.23 28.21
CA TYR A 54 -11.90 10.65 28.08
C TYR A 54 -12.72 9.75 27.13
N GLU A 55 -12.16 8.61 26.71
CA GLU A 55 -12.78 7.61 25.82
C GLU A 55 -13.17 8.15 24.44
N LEU A 56 -12.63 9.30 24.03
CA LEU A 56 -12.97 9.89 22.73
C LEU A 56 -12.52 9.01 21.56
N THR A 57 -11.44 8.25 21.72
CA THR A 57 -11.01 7.23 20.76
C THR A 57 -12.04 6.09 20.63
N GLN A 58 -12.67 5.69 21.74
CA GLN A 58 -13.74 4.70 21.75
C GLN A 58 -15.00 5.22 21.04
N TYR A 59 -15.36 6.49 21.24
CA TYR A 59 -16.45 7.12 20.50
C TYR A 59 -16.18 7.18 18.99
N CYS A 60 -14.96 7.53 18.56
CA CYS A 60 -14.57 7.44 17.15
C CYS A 60 -14.71 6.01 16.61
N LEU A 61 -14.24 5.02 17.37
CA LEU A 61 -14.34 3.61 16.99
C LEU A 61 -15.79 3.16 16.82
N LEU A 62 -16.68 3.53 17.74
CA LEU A 62 -18.11 3.22 17.68
C LEU A 62 -18.78 3.91 16.50
N ALA A 63 -18.45 5.19 16.24
CA ALA A 63 -19.00 5.93 15.10
C ALA A 63 -18.64 5.26 13.76
N LEU A 64 -17.44 4.71 13.61
CA LEU A 64 -17.01 4.01 12.38
C LEU A 64 -17.77 2.67 12.13
N ARG A 65 -18.32 2.06 13.17
CA ARG A 65 -19.15 0.85 13.05
C ARG A 65 -20.56 1.14 12.53
N GLN A 66 -21.05 2.36 12.74
CA GLN A 66 -22.37 2.75 12.26
C GLN A 66 -22.40 2.79 10.72
N ASP A 67 -23.62 2.82 10.17
CA ASP A 67 -23.78 3.02 8.73
C ASP A 67 -23.46 4.49 8.38
N PRO A 68 -22.43 4.74 7.55
CA PRO A 68 -22.06 6.10 7.15
C PRO A 68 -23.21 6.84 6.46
N SER A 69 -24.19 6.15 5.89
CA SER A 69 -25.35 6.78 5.26
C SER A 69 -26.26 7.52 6.25
N GLN A 70 -26.25 7.12 7.53
CA GLN A 70 -27.10 7.69 8.57
C GLN A 70 -26.37 8.75 9.42
N MET A 71 -25.05 8.85 9.26
CA MET A 71 -24.21 9.80 9.98
C MET A 71 -24.35 11.21 9.38
N TYR A 72 -24.32 12.23 10.25
CA TYR A 72 -24.21 13.61 9.78
C TYR A 72 -22.92 13.78 8.95
N GLY A 73 -23.02 14.35 7.75
CA GLY A 73 -21.90 14.50 6.82
C GLY A 73 -21.46 13.20 6.13
N GLY A 74 -22.18 12.09 6.34
CA GLY A 74 -22.08 10.88 5.53
C GLY A 74 -20.70 10.20 5.52
N TRP A 75 -20.32 9.73 4.33
CA TRP A 75 -19.02 9.10 4.07
C TRP A 75 -17.82 10.00 4.32
N ALA A 76 -17.94 11.31 4.07
CA ALA A 76 -16.87 12.26 4.32
C ALA A 76 -16.50 12.31 5.81
N THR A 77 -17.52 12.32 6.68
CA THR A 77 -17.31 12.32 8.14
C THR A 77 -16.72 10.99 8.59
N ALA A 78 -17.20 9.85 8.08
CA ALA A 78 -16.60 8.55 8.41
C ALA A 78 -15.12 8.47 8.01
N ALA A 79 -14.74 8.98 6.83
CA ALA A 79 -13.35 8.99 6.38
C ALA A 79 -12.45 9.91 7.23
N GLN A 80 -12.97 11.06 7.66
CA GLN A 80 -12.25 11.96 8.59
C GLN A 80 -12.10 11.36 9.99
N LEU A 81 -13.13 10.66 10.50
CA LEU A 81 -13.02 9.96 11.78
C LEU A 81 -12.00 8.82 11.73
N ALA A 82 -11.87 8.15 10.58
CA ALA A 82 -10.83 7.14 10.35
C ALA A 82 -9.42 7.74 10.48
N GLU A 83 -9.20 8.91 9.85
CA GLU A 83 -7.96 9.67 9.98
C GLU A 83 -7.72 10.07 11.46
N ILE A 84 -8.68 10.73 12.10
CA ILE A 84 -8.58 11.16 13.51
C ILE A 84 -8.26 9.98 14.43
N LEU A 85 -8.97 8.86 14.29
CA LEU A 85 -8.71 7.66 15.09
C LEU A 85 -7.27 7.18 14.93
N SER A 86 -6.76 7.12 13.70
CA SER A 86 -5.37 6.71 13.45
C SER A 86 -4.36 7.68 14.08
N HIS A 87 -4.59 8.99 13.97
CA HIS A 87 -3.71 10.02 14.52
C HIS A 87 -3.71 10.09 16.04
N CYS A 88 -4.84 9.77 16.68
CA CYS A 88 -4.94 9.66 18.14
C CYS A 88 -4.15 8.46 18.68
N CYS A 89 -4.12 7.36 17.93
CA CYS A 89 -3.49 6.11 18.39
C CYS A 89 -1.97 6.09 18.20
N VAL A 90 -1.44 6.75 17.17
CA VAL A 90 0.00 6.76 16.91
C VAL A 90 0.71 7.76 17.81
N GLY A 91 1.76 7.28 18.50
CA GLY A 91 2.52 8.06 19.48
C GLY A 91 1.84 8.19 20.86
N LEU A 92 0.76 7.43 21.09
CA LEU A 92 0.12 7.33 22.40
C LEU A 92 0.85 6.32 23.28
N GLU A 93 1.19 6.74 24.51
CA GLU A 93 1.80 5.90 25.54
C GLU A 93 0.75 5.56 26.61
N VAL A 94 0.05 4.44 26.44
CA VAL A 94 -1.03 4.04 27.35
C VAL A 94 -0.46 3.61 28.70
N LYS A 95 -0.83 4.35 29.75
CA LYS A 95 -0.42 4.08 31.14
C LYS A 95 -1.33 3.08 31.86
N GLU A 96 -2.61 3.08 31.50
CA GLU A 96 -3.65 2.27 32.15
C GLU A 96 -4.08 1.17 31.18
N ASP A 97 -3.89 -0.09 31.59
CA ASP A 97 -4.17 -1.29 30.79
C ASP A 97 -3.64 -1.26 29.34
N PRO A 98 -2.31 -1.25 29.16
CA PRO A 98 -1.72 -1.28 27.82
C PRO A 98 -2.09 -2.57 27.06
N GLU A 99 -2.32 -3.68 27.76
CA GLU A 99 -2.66 -4.95 27.12
C GLU A 99 -4.01 -4.86 26.40
N GLU A 100 -5.04 -4.28 27.02
CA GLU A 100 -6.33 -4.06 26.35
C GLU A 100 -6.19 -3.18 25.11
N PHE A 101 -5.37 -2.13 25.19
CA PHE A 101 -5.12 -1.24 24.05
C PHE A 101 -4.49 -1.98 22.86
N TYR A 102 -3.39 -2.71 23.09
CA TYR A 102 -2.64 -3.36 22.00
C TYR A 102 -3.31 -4.64 21.49
N THR A 103 -4.00 -5.40 22.34
CA THR A 103 -4.56 -6.70 21.98
C THR A 103 -6.02 -6.66 21.52
N LYS A 104 -6.79 -5.65 21.93
CA LYS A 104 -8.22 -5.53 21.57
C LYS A 104 -8.52 -4.25 20.82
N PHE A 105 -8.17 -3.09 21.38
CA PHE A 105 -8.58 -1.81 20.82
C PHE A 105 -7.97 -1.57 19.43
N LEU A 106 -6.64 -1.68 19.30
CA LEU A 106 -5.95 -1.46 18.03
C LEU A 106 -6.36 -2.47 16.93
N PRO A 107 -6.46 -3.78 17.19
CA PRO A 107 -7.02 -4.75 16.23
C PRO A 107 -8.47 -4.42 15.83
N SER A 108 -9.31 -3.94 16.75
CA SER A 108 -10.66 -3.51 16.38
C SER A 108 -10.66 -2.22 15.56
N ALA A 109 -9.74 -1.29 15.81
CA ALA A 109 -9.61 -0.06 15.04
C ALA A 109 -9.24 -0.38 13.60
N ILE A 110 -8.23 -1.22 13.39
CA ILE A 110 -7.80 -1.60 12.04
C ILE A 110 -8.88 -2.39 11.29
N ASP A 111 -9.62 -3.26 11.96
CA ASP A 111 -10.75 -3.99 11.37
C ASP A 111 -11.86 -3.04 10.89
N ASN A 112 -12.27 -2.08 11.73
CA ASN A 112 -13.26 -1.07 11.37
C ASN A 112 -12.81 -0.20 10.18
N LEU A 113 -11.53 0.19 10.14
CA LEU A 113 -10.95 0.96 9.03
C LEU A 113 -10.98 0.16 7.72
N LEU A 114 -10.59 -1.12 7.76
CA LEU A 114 -10.64 -2.01 6.59
C LEU A 114 -12.07 -2.25 6.12
N ALA A 115 -13.01 -2.43 7.06
CA ALA A 115 -14.43 -2.56 6.76
C ALA A 115 -15.02 -1.28 6.12
N LEU A 116 -14.63 -0.10 6.59
CA LEU A 116 -14.99 1.18 5.97
C LEU A 116 -14.38 1.30 4.56
N GLY A 117 -13.09 0.95 4.40
CA GLY A 117 -12.43 0.92 3.09
C GLY A 117 -13.17 0.02 2.10
N ARG A 118 -13.59 -1.17 2.51
CA ARG A 118 -14.35 -2.10 1.65
C ARG A 118 -15.69 -1.50 1.22
N ARG A 119 -16.41 -0.87 2.16
CA ARG A 119 -17.67 -0.19 1.88
C ARG A 119 -17.49 0.96 0.88
N LEU A 120 -16.46 1.77 1.05
CA LEU A 120 -16.10 2.87 0.13
C LEU A 120 -15.71 2.35 -1.26
N GLN A 121 -14.90 1.30 -1.35
CA GLN A 121 -14.54 0.67 -2.62
C GLN A 121 -15.78 0.17 -3.37
N ALA A 122 -16.72 -0.48 -2.67
CA ALA A 122 -17.96 -0.95 -3.28
C ALA A 122 -18.82 0.20 -3.81
N ARG A 123 -18.91 1.33 -3.08
CA ARG A 123 -19.63 2.52 -3.52
C ARG A 123 -18.97 3.21 -4.71
N PHE A 124 -17.64 3.30 -4.70
CA PHE A 124 -16.86 3.83 -5.81
C PHE A 124 -17.12 3.04 -7.11
N ILE A 125 -17.07 1.70 -7.05
CA ILE A 125 -17.31 0.83 -8.21
C ILE A 125 -18.75 0.96 -8.73
N GLN A 126 -19.73 1.19 -7.85
CA GLN A 126 -21.14 1.33 -8.20
C GLN A 126 -21.53 2.74 -8.66
N ALA A 127 -20.72 3.76 -8.36
CA ALA A 127 -21.04 5.14 -8.71
C ALA A 127 -21.08 5.31 -10.24
N ILE A 128 -22.12 6.01 -10.73
CA ILE A 128 -22.32 6.23 -12.16
C ILE A 128 -21.74 7.58 -12.59
N LYS A 129 -21.86 8.61 -11.73
CA LYS A 129 -21.38 9.96 -12.02
C LYS A 129 -19.91 10.10 -11.62
N ASP A 130 -19.14 10.78 -12.46
CA ASP A 130 -17.71 10.97 -12.24
C ASP A 130 -17.42 11.83 -10.99
N GLU A 131 -18.23 12.86 -10.72
CA GLU A 131 -18.09 13.68 -9.50
C GLU A 131 -18.25 12.86 -8.21
N GLU A 132 -19.22 11.93 -8.19
CA GLU A 132 -19.44 11.04 -7.05
C GLU A 132 -18.29 10.02 -6.92
N LYS A 133 -17.75 9.55 -8.05
CA LYS A 133 -16.56 8.68 -8.06
C LYS A 133 -15.34 9.37 -7.48
N ASP A 134 -15.07 10.62 -7.87
CA ASP A 134 -13.94 11.39 -7.35
C ASP A 134 -14.03 11.56 -5.83
N ASP A 135 -15.24 11.83 -5.32
CA ASP A 135 -15.50 11.92 -3.89
C ASP A 135 -15.24 10.59 -3.16
N PHE A 136 -15.81 9.48 -3.64
CA PHE A 136 -15.60 8.17 -3.04
C PHE A 136 -14.13 7.74 -3.10
N LEU A 137 -13.44 8.02 -4.20
CA LEU A 137 -12.02 7.71 -4.33
C LEU A 137 -11.17 8.53 -3.37
N ARG A 138 -11.48 9.81 -3.19
CA ARG A 138 -10.81 10.68 -2.22
C ARG A 138 -10.99 10.16 -0.79
N TRP A 139 -12.20 9.80 -0.40
CA TRP A 139 -12.47 9.23 0.92
C TRP A 139 -11.83 7.85 1.10
N PHE A 140 -11.80 7.03 0.05
CA PHE A 140 -11.11 5.75 0.06
C PHE A 140 -9.61 5.93 0.29
N ARG A 141 -8.96 6.87 -0.42
CA ARG A 141 -7.54 7.23 -0.20
C ARG A 141 -7.29 7.65 1.24
N LEU A 142 -8.13 8.53 1.79
CA LEU A 142 -8.02 8.99 3.17
C LEU A 142 -8.05 7.82 4.18
N VAL A 143 -8.97 6.87 3.98
CA VAL A 143 -9.06 5.68 4.84
C VAL A 143 -7.85 4.75 4.65
N THR A 144 -7.36 4.55 3.43
CA THR A 144 -6.17 3.73 3.19
C THR A 144 -4.89 4.36 3.73
N ASP A 145 -4.81 5.69 3.73
CA ASP A 145 -3.72 6.44 4.35
C ASP A 145 -3.78 6.33 5.88
N ALA A 146 -4.97 6.41 6.48
CA ALA A 146 -5.18 6.18 7.90
C ALA A 146 -4.79 4.75 8.32
N ILE A 147 -5.10 3.74 7.49
CA ILE A 147 -4.63 2.35 7.68
C ILE A 147 -3.09 2.31 7.69
N CYS A 148 -2.45 2.92 6.69
CA CYS A 148 -0.99 2.99 6.60
C CYS A 148 -0.34 3.71 7.78
N TRP A 149 -0.96 4.80 8.23
CA TRP A 149 -0.50 5.55 9.38
C TRP A 149 -0.56 4.71 10.65
N LEU A 150 -1.68 4.02 10.88
CA LEU A 150 -1.90 3.24 12.10
C LEU A 150 -0.91 2.07 12.23
N PHE A 151 -0.77 1.22 11.20
CA PHE A 151 0.21 0.12 11.27
C PHE A 151 1.65 0.61 11.17
N GLY A 152 1.89 1.76 10.52
CA GLY A 152 3.21 2.39 10.48
C GLY A 152 3.69 2.82 11.86
N GLY A 153 2.78 3.30 12.72
CA GLY A 153 3.05 3.59 14.12
C GLY A 153 3.07 2.36 15.02
N HIS A 154 2.28 1.33 14.67
CA HIS A 154 2.14 0.08 15.45
C HIS A 154 2.40 -1.14 14.56
N VAL A 155 3.67 -1.43 14.30
CA VAL A 155 4.13 -2.45 13.33
C VAL A 155 3.53 -3.84 13.59
N GLN A 156 3.22 -4.16 14.86
CA GLN A 156 2.58 -5.41 15.27
C GLN A 156 1.23 -5.64 14.57
N LEU A 157 0.53 -4.57 14.18
CA LEU A 157 -0.74 -4.65 13.46
C LEU A 157 -0.59 -5.14 12.02
N ALA A 158 0.62 -5.16 11.46
CA ALA A 158 0.85 -5.66 10.10
C ALA A 158 0.31 -7.10 9.94
N ALA A 159 0.52 -7.96 10.93
CA ALA A 159 0.01 -9.34 10.92
C ALA A 159 -1.52 -9.35 10.98
N CYS A 160 -2.13 -8.52 11.83
CA CYS A 160 -3.57 -8.37 11.92
C CYS A 160 -4.19 -7.90 10.60
N VAL A 161 -3.55 -6.96 9.89
CA VAL A 161 -4.03 -6.48 8.57
C VAL A 161 -4.00 -7.60 7.54
N LEU A 162 -2.89 -8.33 7.44
CA LEU A 162 -2.74 -9.38 6.42
C LEU A 162 -3.74 -10.54 6.61
N GLN A 163 -4.04 -10.90 7.86
CA GLN A 163 -5.00 -11.96 8.21
C GLN A 163 -6.46 -11.50 8.13
N ASN A 164 -6.72 -10.21 7.93
CA ASN A 164 -8.07 -9.68 7.96
C ASN A 164 -8.83 -9.94 6.64
N ASP A 165 -10.05 -10.47 6.74
CA ASP A 165 -10.91 -10.75 5.59
C ASP A 165 -11.26 -9.49 4.78
N HIS A 166 -11.42 -8.33 5.42
CA HIS A 166 -11.64 -7.03 4.76
C HIS A 166 -10.46 -6.63 3.90
N PHE A 167 -9.25 -6.76 4.42
CA PHE A 167 -8.04 -6.51 3.63
C PHE A 167 -7.92 -7.46 2.43
N LEU A 168 -8.12 -8.75 2.68
CA LEU A 168 -8.09 -9.77 1.64
C LEU A 168 -9.12 -9.49 0.53
N GLN A 169 -10.34 -9.07 0.87
CA GLN A 169 -11.35 -8.73 -0.14
C GLN A 169 -11.04 -7.41 -0.86
N LEU A 170 -10.46 -6.42 -0.17
CA LEU A 170 -10.04 -5.15 -0.80
C LEU A 170 -8.99 -5.36 -1.92
N LEU A 171 -8.13 -6.37 -1.76
CA LEU A 171 -7.17 -6.76 -2.80
C LEU A 171 -7.83 -7.40 -4.05
N MET A 172 -9.10 -7.81 -3.94
CA MET A 172 -9.90 -8.40 -5.01
C MET A 172 -10.78 -7.34 -5.67
N THR A 173 -10.18 -6.53 -6.54
CA THR A 173 -10.89 -5.51 -7.33
C THR A 173 -10.39 -5.53 -8.78
N ASP A 174 -11.28 -5.31 -9.73
CA ASP A 174 -10.94 -5.17 -11.15
C ASP A 174 -10.76 -3.70 -11.56
N ASP A 175 -11.18 -2.79 -10.68
CA ASP A 175 -10.96 -1.36 -10.87
C ASP A 175 -9.47 -1.00 -10.71
N VAL A 176 -8.98 -0.18 -11.64
CA VAL A 176 -7.56 0.18 -11.76
C VAL A 176 -7.10 1.03 -10.57
N GLU A 177 -7.89 2.03 -10.17
CA GLU A 177 -7.45 3.01 -9.18
C GLU A 177 -7.39 2.40 -7.78
N THR A 178 -8.44 1.69 -7.40
CA THR A 178 -8.52 0.97 -6.12
C THR A 178 -7.51 -0.18 -6.07
N ALA A 179 -7.25 -0.87 -7.19
CA ALA A 179 -6.20 -1.89 -7.25
C ALA A 179 -4.82 -1.28 -6.97
N VAL A 180 -4.47 -0.17 -7.61
CA VAL A 180 -3.17 0.49 -7.41
C VAL A 180 -2.99 0.96 -5.96
N ILE A 181 -4.03 1.55 -5.37
CA ILE A 181 -4.02 1.98 -3.97
C ILE A 181 -3.80 0.77 -3.05
N MET A 182 -4.58 -0.31 -3.20
CA MET A 182 -4.45 -1.48 -2.32
C MET A 182 -3.13 -2.23 -2.49
N MET A 183 -2.58 -2.30 -3.72
CA MET A 183 -1.23 -2.83 -3.95
C MET A 183 -0.16 -1.96 -3.27
N SER A 184 -0.36 -0.65 -3.23
CA SER A 184 0.52 0.27 -2.51
C SER A 184 0.43 0.09 -0.99
N VAL A 185 -0.76 -0.14 -0.44
CA VAL A 185 -0.94 -0.50 0.98
C VAL A 185 -0.19 -1.80 1.30
N LEU A 186 -0.37 -2.85 0.50
CA LEU A 186 0.34 -4.12 0.69
C LEU A 186 1.86 -3.94 0.58
N HIS A 187 2.32 -3.15 -0.39
CA HIS A 187 3.73 -2.81 -0.51
C HIS A 187 4.27 -2.09 0.73
N ASN A 188 3.51 -1.13 1.29
CA ASN A 188 3.90 -0.40 2.49
C ASN A 188 3.99 -1.31 3.71
N ILE A 189 3.04 -2.23 3.90
CA ILE A 189 3.09 -3.24 4.98
C ILE A 189 4.40 -4.02 4.91
N LEU A 190 4.70 -4.59 3.74
CA LEU A 190 5.90 -5.43 3.54
C LEU A 190 7.21 -4.64 3.60
N LYS A 191 7.17 -3.36 3.26
CA LYS A 191 8.32 -2.46 3.33
C LYS A 191 8.64 -2.06 4.77
N VAL A 192 7.61 -1.83 5.60
CA VAL A 192 7.77 -1.47 7.02
C VAL A 192 8.26 -2.67 7.81
N ASP A 193 7.63 -3.83 7.63
CA ASP A 193 8.05 -5.07 8.27
C ASP A 193 7.83 -6.27 7.36
N SER A 194 8.92 -6.72 6.74
CA SER A 194 8.90 -7.91 5.90
C SER A 194 8.79 -9.21 6.71
N SER A 195 9.16 -9.18 8.00
CA SER A 195 9.13 -10.35 8.89
C SER A 195 7.73 -10.78 9.27
N VAL A 196 6.74 -9.90 9.08
CA VAL A 196 5.31 -10.22 9.22
C VAL A 196 4.90 -11.46 8.43
N LEU A 197 5.55 -11.75 7.30
CA LEU A 197 5.27 -12.92 6.47
C LEU A 197 5.57 -14.25 7.18
N LEU A 198 6.39 -14.24 8.23
CA LEU A 198 6.69 -15.41 9.07
C LEU A 198 5.71 -15.55 10.24
N GLN A 199 4.99 -14.47 10.57
CA GLN A 199 4.06 -14.42 11.69
C GLN A 199 2.63 -14.80 11.27
N VAL A 200 2.29 -14.62 10.00
CA VAL A 200 1.00 -15.01 9.44
C VAL A 200 0.96 -16.52 9.18
N ASP A 201 -0.24 -17.10 9.27
CA ASP A 201 -0.44 -18.50 8.94
C ASP A 201 -0.19 -18.77 7.44
N GLU A 202 0.13 -20.03 7.14
CA GLU A 202 0.43 -20.45 5.78
C GLU A 202 -0.72 -20.20 4.80
N LYS A 203 -1.98 -20.32 5.23
CA LYS A 203 -3.16 -20.07 4.37
C LYS A 203 -3.28 -18.60 4.00
N THR A 204 -3.05 -17.68 4.95
CA THR A 204 -3.03 -16.23 4.71
C THR A 204 -1.91 -15.86 3.75
N LEU A 205 -0.70 -16.36 3.98
CA LEU A 205 0.44 -16.11 3.08
C LEU A 205 0.13 -16.55 1.65
N HIS A 206 -0.40 -17.76 1.48
CA HIS A 206 -0.80 -18.25 0.17
C HIS A 206 -1.91 -17.41 -0.45
N SER A 207 -2.88 -16.95 0.35
CA SER A 207 -3.97 -16.09 -0.13
C SER A 207 -3.44 -14.75 -0.66
N VAL A 208 -2.46 -14.15 0.01
CA VAL A 208 -1.82 -12.91 -0.45
C VAL A 208 -1.03 -13.14 -1.75
N LEU A 209 -0.24 -14.22 -1.81
CA LEU A 209 0.53 -14.58 -3.01
C LEU A 209 -0.36 -14.88 -4.21
N GLU A 210 -1.44 -15.63 -4.01
CA GLU A 210 -2.40 -15.96 -5.04
C GLU A 210 -3.05 -14.70 -5.62
N LYS A 211 -3.38 -13.72 -4.77
CA LYS A 211 -3.95 -12.45 -5.21
C LYS A 211 -2.97 -11.62 -6.03
N LEU A 212 -1.71 -11.58 -5.63
CA LEU A 212 -0.66 -10.90 -6.40
C LEU A 212 -0.45 -11.53 -7.77
N ILE A 213 -0.37 -12.87 -7.82
CA ILE A 213 -0.14 -13.60 -9.06
C ILE A 213 -1.36 -13.54 -9.96
N HIS A 214 -2.56 -13.72 -9.40
CA HIS A 214 -3.81 -13.52 -10.11
C HIS A 214 -3.85 -12.13 -10.74
N ARG A 215 -3.55 -11.07 -9.97
CA ARG A 215 -3.51 -9.69 -10.48
C ARG A 215 -2.53 -9.51 -11.63
N LEU A 216 -1.30 -10.03 -11.50
CA LEU A 216 -0.28 -9.96 -12.54
C LEU A 216 -0.65 -10.77 -13.79
N SER A 217 -1.46 -11.81 -13.65
CA SER A 217 -1.94 -12.62 -14.77
C SER A 217 -3.16 -12.02 -15.47
N SER A 218 -4.09 -11.41 -14.72
CA SER A 218 -5.38 -10.96 -15.24
C SER A 218 -5.35 -9.55 -15.83
N THR A 219 -4.42 -8.69 -15.38
CA THR A 219 -4.34 -7.31 -15.86
C THR A 219 -3.36 -7.15 -17.03
N THR A 220 -3.71 -6.28 -17.97
CA THR A 220 -2.81 -5.80 -19.03
C THR A 220 -2.35 -4.36 -18.78
N ASN A 221 -2.86 -3.71 -17.73
CA ASN A 221 -2.54 -2.34 -17.40
C ASN A 221 -1.15 -2.27 -16.74
N PRO A 222 -0.17 -1.56 -17.34
CA PRO A 222 1.19 -1.49 -16.81
C PRO A 222 1.28 -0.82 -15.43
N VAL A 223 0.36 0.09 -15.10
CA VAL A 223 0.32 0.75 -13.79
C VAL A 223 -0.06 -0.26 -12.70
N VAL A 224 -1.11 -1.05 -12.93
CA VAL A 224 -1.54 -2.12 -12.01
C VAL A 224 -0.48 -3.21 -11.92
N GLY A 225 0.08 -3.62 -13.06
CA GLY A 225 1.16 -4.61 -13.12
C GLY A 225 2.39 -4.17 -12.33
N SER A 226 2.84 -2.92 -12.50
CA SER A 226 3.93 -2.35 -11.72
C SER A 226 3.61 -2.30 -10.22
N ALA A 227 2.39 -1.88 -9.86
CA ALA A 227 1.97 -1.82 -8.47
C ALA A 227 1.94 -3.20 -7.80
N ALA A 228 1.50 -4.26 -8.49
CA ALA A 228 1.49 -5.64 -7.99
C ALA A 228 2.88 -6.31 -8.01
N MET A 229 3.75 -5.92 -8.94
CA MET A 229 5.13 -6.41 -9.03
C MET A 229 5.96 -6.05 -7.80
N LYS A 230 5.83 -4.82 -7.30
CA LYS A 230 6.61 -4.30 -6.17
C LYS A 230 6.46 -5.13 -4.87
N PRO A 231 5.25 -5.43 -4.35
CA PRO A 231 5.10 -6.28 -3.18
C PRO A 231 5.59 -7.71 -3.45
N LEU A 232 5.33 -8.29 -4.63
CA LEU A 232 5.84 -9.63 -4.97
C LEU A 232 7.37 -9.70 -4.93
N LEU A 233 8.04 -8.65 -5.45
CA LEU A 233 9.50 -8.53 -5.38
C LEU A 233 10.00 -8.44 -3.93
N LEU A 234 9.30 -7.73 -3.03
CA LEU A 234 9.66 -7.70 -1.61
C LEU A 234 9.53 -9.08 -0.96
N VAL A 235 8.45 -9.82 -1.24
CA VAL A 235 8.27 -11.19 -0.73
C VAL A 235 9.41 -12.09 -1.20
N ALA A 236 9.74 -12.05 -2.49
CA ALA A 236 10.81 -12.86 -3.08
C ALA A 236 12.20 -12.51 -2.52
N LYS A 237 12.46 -11.22 -2.24
CA LYS A 237 13.70 -10.76 -1.60
C LYS A 237 13.81 -11.24 -0.16
N PHE A 238 12.71 -11.13 0.59
CA PHE A 238 12.70 -11.44 2.02
C PHE A 238 12.84 -12.93 2.30
N HIS A 239 12.03 -13.77 1.63
CA HIS A 239 12.06 -15.21 1.85
C HIS A 239 12.49 -15.95 0.59
N LYS A 240 13.82 -16.11 0.41
CA LYS A 240 14.39 -16.94 -0.67
C LYS A 240 13.87 -18.38 -0.66
N GLN A 241 13.40 -18.86 0.50
CA GLN A 241 12.77 -20.16 0.63
C GLN A 241 11.32 -20.18 0.09
N LEU A 242 10.61 -19.05 -0.01
CA LEU A 242 9.26 -18.96 -0.63
C LEU A 242 9.34 -18.99 -2.15
N VAL A 243 10.50 -18.65 -2.72
CA VAL A 243 10.75 -18.70 -4.17
C VAL A 243 10.56 -20.11 -4.73
N GLN A 244 10.94 -21.15 -3.97
CA GLN A 244 10.75 -22.54 -4.38
C GLN A 244 9.27 -22.97 -4.42
N PRO A 245 8.48 -22.81 -3.34
CA PRO A 245 7.03 -22.99 -3.37
C PRO A 245 6.33 -22.16 -4.45
N LEU A 246 6.75 -20.90 -4.65
CA LEU A 246 6.19 -20.03 -5.68
C LEU A 246 6.41 -20.59 -7.09
N THR A 247 7.63 -20.98 -7.43
CA THR A 247 7.95 -21.55 -8.75
C THR A 247 7.37 -22.95 -8.95
N ALA A 248 7.29 -23.76 -7.89
CA ALA A 248 6.68 -25.08 -7.95
C ALA A 248 5.16 -25.02 -8.13
N ARG A 249 4.48 -24.10 -7.43
CA ARG A 249 3.03 -23.94 -7.44
C ARG A 249 2.53 -23.20 -8.67
N TYR A 250 3.24 -22.17 -9.12
CA TYR A 250 2.88 -21.36 -10.28
C TYR A 250 3.81 -21.65 -11.46
N LYS A 251 3.65 -22.85 -12.04
CA LYS A 251 4.38 -23.24 -13.25
C LYS A 251 4.09 -22.23 -14.37
N GLY A 252 5.16 -21.70 -14.96
CA GLY A 252 5.06 -20.69 -16.03
C GLY A 252 4.99 -19.25 -15.53
N LEU A 253 5.12 -18.97 -14.22
CA LEU A 253 5.18 -17.60 -13.70
C LEU A 253 6.31 -16.79 -14.37
N GLU A 254 7.50 -17.37 -14.51
CA GLU A 254 8.63 -16.72 -15.19
C GLU A 254 8.33 -16.35 -16.65
N GLU A 255 7.69 -17.27 -17.38
CA GLU A 255 7.30 -17.06 -18.77
C GLU A 255 6.20 -16.01 -18.91
N LEU A 256 5.21 -16.04 -18.00
CA LEU A 256 4.17 -15.02 -17.92
C LEU A 256 4.80 -13.66 -17.67
N LEU A 257 5.68 -13.54 -16.67
CA LEU A 257 6.29 -12.29 -16.29
C LEU A 257 7.17 -11.72 -17.41
N SER A 258 8.00 -12.55 -18.02
CA SER A 258 8.88 -12.13 -19.12
C SER A 258 8.11 -11.75 -20.38
N LYS A 259 7.06 -12.49 -20.77
CA LYS A 259 6.29 -12.19 -21.99
C LYS A 259 5.33 -11.01 -21.82
N GLN A 260 4.65 -10.92 -20.69
CA GLN A 260 3.57 -9.94 -20.49
C GLN A 260 4.11 -8.55 -20.12
N TRP A 261 5.20 -8.51 -19.33
CA TRP A 261 5.65 -7.27 -18.69
C TRP A 261 6.95 -6.68 -19.25
N ALA A 262 7.69 -7.40 -20.12
CA ALA A 262 8.88 -6.85 -20.74
C ALA A 262 8.55 -5.60 -21.59
N GLY A 263 9.33 -4.53 -21.39
CA GLY A 263 9.18 -3.26 -22.09
C GLY A 263 8.00 -2.41 -21.61
N LYS A 264 7.36 -2.76 -20.47
CA LYS A 264 6.22 -2.02 -19.91
C LYS A 264 6.60 -0.90 -18.94
N GLY A 265 7.88 -0.54 -18.85
CA GLY A 265 8.36 0.63 -18.11
C GLY A 265 8.80 0.38 -16.66
N PHE A 266 8.88 -0.88 -16.24
CA PHE A 266 9.38 -1.29 -14.91
C PHE A 266 10.34 -2.48 -14.98
N ASP A 267 11.10 -2.57 -16.08
CA ASP A 267 12.00 -3.67 -16.40
C ASP A 267 13.07 -3.94 -15.34
N ARG A 268 13.47 -2.91 -14.58
CA ARG A 268 14.41 -3.08 -13.45
C ARG A 268 13.85 -3.99 -12.37
N ASP A 269 12.60 -3.75 -11.96
CA ASP A 269 11.96 -4.52 -10.89
C ASP A 269 11.58 -5.93 -11.40
N LEU A 270 11.14 -6.01 -12.66
CA LEU A 270 10.91 -7.28 -13.36
C LEU A 270 12.18 -8.13 -13.43
N GLY A 271 13.30 -7.55 -13.88
CA GLY A 271 14.59 -8.24 -13.97
C GLY A 271 15.08 -8.75 -12.62
N GLN A 272 14.97 -7.94 -11.57
CA GLN A 272 15.32 -8.37 -10.21
C GLN A 272 14.45 -9.54 -9.74
N LEU A 273 13.15 -9.55 -10.04
CA LEU A 273 12.29 -10.66 -9.67
C LEU A 273 12.66 -11.93 -10.44
N LEU A 274 12.82 -11.83 -11.77
CA LEU A 274 13.24 -12.95 -12.60
C LEU A 274 14.57 -13.52 -12.12
N ASP A 275 15.55 -12.67 -11.79
CA ASP A 275 16.84 -13.12 -11.28
C ASP A 275 16.72 -13.92 -9.98
N LEU A 276 15.82 -13.51 -9.08
CA LEU A 276 15.54 -14.23 -7.84
C LEU A 276 14.86 -15.57 -8.11
N LEU A 277 13.85 -15.59 -8.99
CA LEU A 277 13.14 -16.80 -9.40
C LEU A 277 14.08 -17.82 -10.08
N CYS A 278 15.03 -17.35 -10.90
CA CYS A 278 15.98 -18.19 -11.62
C CYS A 278 17.19 -18.63 -10.77
N SER A 279 17.49 -17.96 -9.64
CA SER A 279 18.72 -18.21 -8.86
C SER A 279 18.81 -19.60 -8.17
N LYS A 280 17.82 -20.49 -8.35
CA LYS A 280 17.84 -21.86 -7.82
C LYS A 280 17.29 -22.92 -8.79
N GLN A 281 17.53 -22.82 -10.09
CA GLN A 281 17.60 -24.04 -10.91
C GLN A 281 19.03 -24.58 -10.86
N PRO A 282 19.29 -25.79 -10.31
CA PRO A 282 20.58 -26.48 -10.45
C PRO A 282 20.79 -27.05 -11.87
N ASN A 283 20.13 -26.47 -12.88
CA ASN A 283 20.31 -26.79 -14.28
C ASN A 283 20.61 -25.47 -15.01
N GLY A 284 21.82 -25.34 -15.55
CA GLY A 284 22.42 -24.13 -16.11
C GLY A 284 21.74 -23.47 -17.33
N LYS A 285 20.41 -23.53 -17.44
CA LYS A 285 19.63 -22.86 -18.49
C LYS A 285 19.56 -21.35 -18.28
N GLY A 286 19.39 -20.88 -17.03
CA GLY A 286 19.27 -19.44 -16.73
C GLY A 286 20.58 -18.67 -16.94
N GLU A 287 21.71 -19.31 -16.65
CA GLU A 287 23.05 -18.72 -16.85
C GLU A 287 23.36 -18.61 -18.34
N MET A 288 23.07 -19.66 -19.12
CA MET A 288 23.21 -19.66 -20.58
C MET A 288 22.33 -18.60 -21.26
N GLN A 289 21.11 -18.35 -20.76
CA GLN A 289 20.23 -17.31 -21.29
C GLN A 289 20.74 -15.89 -20.97
N ARG A 290 21.26 -15.66 -19.77
CA ARG A 290 21.90 -14.38 -19.40
C ARG A 290 23.15 -14.11 -20.24
N GLU A 291 24.00 -15.12 -20.42
CA GLU A 291 25.19 -15.01 -21.27
C GLU A 291 24.81 -14.74 -22.72
N HIS A 292 23.76 -15.39 -23.23
CA HIS A 292 23.26 -15.13 -24.58
C HIS A 292 22.74 -13.70 -24.72
N GLN A 293 21.98 -13.20 -23.74
CA GLN A 293 21.43 -11.86 -23.77
C GLN A 293 22.54 -10.78 -23.67
N ALA A 294 23.53 -10.99 -22.80
CA ALA A 294 24.72 -10.15 -22.72
C ALA A 294 25.51 -10.17 -24.04
N ALA A 295 25.69 -11.34 -24.65
CA ALA A 295 26.33 -11.47 -25.95
C ALA A 295 25.56 -10.73 -27.05
N CYS A 296 24.22 -10.82 -27.08
CA CYS A 296 23.40 -10.08 -28.03
C CYS A 296 23.55 -8.56 -27.88
N ILE A 297 23.58 -8.04 -26.65
CA ILE A 297 23.76 -6.60 -26.37
C ILE A 297 25.15 -6.14 -26.84
N ILE A 298 26.20 -6.89 -26.49
CA ILE A 298 27.58 -6.59 -26.91
C ILE A 298 27.69 -6.62 -28.43
N GLN A 299 27.10 -7.64 -29.09
CA GLN A 299 27.10 -7.76 -30.54
C GLN A 299 26.32 -6.64 -31.22
N ALA A 300 25.17 -6.23 -30.70
CA ALA A 300 24.39 -5.13 -31.22
C ALA A 300 25.16 -3.80 -31.11
N MET A 301 25.78 -3.54 -29.96
CA MET A 301 26.66 -2.39 -29.72
C MET A 301 27.84 -2.37 -30.69
N TRP A 302 28.52 -3.52 -30.87
CA TRP A 302 29.64 -3.66 -31.78
C TRP A 302 29.26 -3.45 -33.24
N ARG A 303 28.17 -4.08 -33.70
CA ARG A 303 27.63 -3.88 -35.06
C ARG A 303 27.26 -2.41 -35.30
N GLY A 304 26.60 -1.77 -34.32
CA GLY A 304 26.30 -0.34 -34.38
C GLY A 304 27.56 0.54 -34.45
N PHE A 305 28.60 0.23 -33.67
CA PHE A 305 29.89 0.91 -33.74
C PHE A 305 30.55 0.75 -35.12
N GLN A 306 30.59 -0.46 -35.67
CA GLN A 306 31.14 -0.73 -37.00
C GLN A 306 30.41 0.03 -38.11
N THR A 307 29.07 0.03 -38.09
CA THR A 307 28.25 0.80 -39.05
C THR A 307 28.54 2.30 -38.96
N ARG A 308 28.60 2.88 -37.75
CA ARG A 308 28.96 4.29 -37.54
C ARG A 308 30.38 4.61 -38.04
N LYS A 309 31.34 3.70 -37.84
CA LYS A 309 32.71 3.83 -38.34
C LYS A 309 32.76 3.84 -39.87
N ARG A 310 31.99 2.98 -40.55
CA ARG A 310 31.88 2.95 -42.02
C ARG A 310 31.22 4.20 -42.59
N LEU A 311 30.12 4.65 -41.98
CA LEU A 311 29.42 5.89 -42.34
C LEU A 311 30.34 7.11 -42.25
N ARG A 312 31.15 7.22 -41.18
CA ARG A 312 32.14 8.30 -41.05
C ARG A 312 33.19 8.29 -42.16
N LYS A 313 33.63 7.11 -42.62
CA LYS A 313 34.57 7.01 -43.75
C LYS A 313 33.91 7.43 -45.07
N LEU A 314 32.67 7.01 -45.30
CA LEU A 314 31.90 7.41 -46.49
C LEU A 314 31.64 8.91 -46.53
N LEU A 315 31.24 9.51 -45.41
CA LEU A 315 31.07 10.97 -45.28
C LEU A 315 32.36 11.71 -45.61
N ARG A 316 33.52 11.23 -45.15
CA ARG A 316 34.83 11.82 -45.50
C ARG A 316 35.11 11.71 -47.00
N ALA A 317 34.84 10.57 -47.62
CA ALA A 317 35.03 10.39 -49.06
C ALA A 317 34.12 11.32 -49.88
N VAL A 318 32.84 11.47 -49.47
CA VAL A 318 31.90 12.40 -50.10
C VAL A 318 32.36 13.85 -49.96
N ILE A 319 32.86 14.26 -48.78
CA ILE A 319 33.41 15.62 -48.59
C ILE A 319 34.62 15.86 -49.49
N ILE A 320 35.50 14.87 -49.65
CA ILE A 320 36.67 14.97 -50.54
C ILE A 320 36.23 15.11 -52.00
N LEU A 321 35.28 14.29 -52.46
CA LEU A 321 34.70 14.37 -53.80
C LEU A 321 33.99 15.71 -54.04
N GLN A 322 33.19 16.18 -53.10
CA GLN A 322 32.53 17.48 -53.21
C GLN A 322 33.51 18.65 -53.28
N ARG A 323 34.69 18.53 -52.64
CA ARG A 323 35.77 19.52 -52.74
C ARG A 323 36.54 19.46 -54.06
N SER A 324 36.55 18.32 -54.76
CA SER A 324 37.19 18.22 -56.08
C SER A 324 36.29 18.66 -57.24
N PHE A 325 34.98 18.79 -57.00
CA PHE A 325 33.99 19.29 -57.97
C PHE A 325 33.58 20.76 -57.73
N ARG A 326 34.17 21.42 -56.74
CA ARG A 326 34.12 22.88 -56.55
C ARG A 326 35.42 23.50 -57.01
#